data_AF-A0A958Q4N6-F1
#
_entry.id   AF-A0A958Q4N6-F1
#
_cell.length_a   1.000
_cell.length_b   1.000
_cell.length_c   1.000
_cell.angle_alpha   90.00
_cell.angle_beta   90.00
_cell.angle_gamma   90.00
#
_symmetry.space_group_name_H-M   'P 1'
#
loop_
_entity.id
_entity.type
_entity.pdbx_description
1 polymer ?
#
loop_
_entity_poly.entity_id
_entity_poly.type
_entity_poly.pdbx_seq_one_letter_code
_entity_poly.pdbx_strand_id
1 'polypeptide(L)'
;MAIPILRNRIRGQSRMPLAGDFPPANSQTETIESSVKERIELLQKRIAQGCMADDGSPGTERARIAVSKRGKKNPERFHFGVRYDSGSEAACAEMLERYIPNFRTIPHVTYQVPAFDEQTGGTRTIDFRVGDKLIEFHPPRTWRHGKKFGDFESAKEYADFRREINSRKSREGKGKVRERWESMLTERYRQKRQALADSNPALQGCKVIVATSGAEFYDKVIRPLSPKPPPRGAFIAEFKFLARQVFLNNQNPLLQEPHLPRNNPPRDAPDFDGTDQEAA
;
A
#
# COMPACT_ATOMS: atom_id res chain seq x y z
N MET A 1 -30.01 -25.75 -60.87
CA MET A 1 -28.62 -25.69 -60.37
C MET A 1 -28.68 -25.90 -58.87
N ALA A 2 -28.08 -26.99 -58.37
CA ALA A 2 -28.25 -27.47 -57.00
C ALA A 2 -27.15 -26.92 -56.07
N ILE A 3 -27.54 -26.49 -54.86
CA ILE A 3 -26.67 -25.98 -53.81
C ILE A 3 -26.27 -27.16 -52.90
N PRO A 4 -24.98 -27.40 -52.60
CA PRO A 4 -24.58 -28.47 -51.70
C PRO A 4 -24.69 -28.03 -50.23
N ILE A 5 -25.38 -28.83 -49.43
CA ILE A 5 -25.50 -28.69 -47.97
C ILE A 5 -24.30 -29.37 -47.31
N LEU A 6 -23.43 -28.58 -46.68
CA LEU A 6 -22.33 -29.06 -45.84
C LEU A 6 -22.85 -29.39 -44.43
N ARG A 7 -22.85 -30.69 -44.09
CA ARG A 7 -23.10 -31.20 -42.74
C ARG A 7 -21.79 -31.17 -41.94
N ASN A 8 -21.70 -30.29 -40.94
CA ASN A 8 -20.64 -30.36 -39.94
C ASN A 8 -21.07 -31.22 -38.75
N ARG A 9 -20.29 -32.29 -38.54
CA ARG A 9 -20.43 -33.32 -37.52
C ARG A 9 -19.56 -32.94 -36.33
N ILE A 10 -20.15 -32.40 -35.26
CA ILE A 10 -19.44 -32.17 -33.99
C ILE A 10 -19.56 -33.45 -33.15
N ARG A 11 -18.46 -34.22 -33.07
CA ARG A 11 -18.25 -35.28 -32.08
C ARG A 11 -17.12 -34.83 -31.16
N GLY A 12 -17.38 -34.84 -29.85
CA GLY A 12 -16.35 -34.59 -28.83
C GLY A 12 -16.90 -34.01 -27.53
N GLN A 13 -17.82 -34.71 -26.87
CA GLN A 13 -18.11 -34.44 -25.46
C GLN A 13 -16.95 -34.99 -24.62
N SER A 14 -16.08 -34.10 -24.15
CA SER A 14 -15.10 -34.43 -23.12
C SER A 14 -15.80 -34.45 -21.77
N ARG A 15 -15.72 -35.58 -21.07
CA ARG A 15 -16.26 -35.76 -19.72
C ARG A 15 -15.49 -34.84 -18.76
N MET A 16 -16.21 -33.93 -18.10
CA MET A 16 -15.72 -33.21 -16.92
C MET A 16 -15.44 -34.22 -15.79
N PRO A 17 -14.32 -34.12 -15.06
CA PRO A 17 -14.09 -34.93 -13.87
C PRO A 17 -15.08 -34.52 -12.77
N LEU A 18 -15.60 -35.53 -12.09
CA LEU A 18 -16.49 -35.43 -10.93
C LEU A 18 -15.78 -34.68 -9.79
N ALA A 19 -16.58 -33.93 -9.04
CA ALA A 19 -16.20 -33.18 -7.86
C ALA A 19 -15.40 -34.06 -6.87
N GLY A 20 -14.11 -33.76 -6.74
CA GLY A 20 -13.28 -34.22 -5.64
C GLY A 20 -13.48 -33.33 -4.42
N ASP A 21 -13.45 -33.95 -3.25
CA ASP A 21 -13.74 -33.38 -1.94
C ASP A 21 -12.92 -32.11 -1.66
N PHE A 22 -13.60 -30.96 -1.58
CA PHE A 22 -13.02 -29.76 -1.01
C PHE A 22 -13.12 -29.84 0.52
N PRO A 23 -12.02 -29.65 1.27
CA PRO A 23 -12.09 -29.60 2.72
C PRO A 23 -12.99 -28.43 3.16
N PRO A 24 -13.74 -28.59 4.26
CA PRO A 24 -14.70 -27.58 4.72
C PRO A 24 -13.98 -26.26 5.02
N ALA A 25 -14.60 -25.15 4.59
CA ALA A 25 -14.08 -23.78 4.64
C ALA A 25 -13.80 -23.21 6.05
N ASN A 26 -13.97 -24.02 7.11
CA ASN A 26 -13.78 -23.62 8.50
C ASN A 26 -12.35 -23.81 9.02
N SER A 27 -11.47 -24.54 8.32
CA SER A 27 -10.10 -24.80 8.80
C SER A 27 -9.12 -23.65 8.60
N GLN A 28 -9.45 -22.67 7.74
CA GLN A 28 -8.56 -21.53 7.44
C GLN A 28 -8.83 -20.29 8.32
N THR A 29 -10.01 -20.17 8.93
CA THR A 29 -10.34 -19.04 9.80
C THR A 29 -9.68 -19.16 11.17
N GLU A 30 -9.57 -20.37 11.72
CA GLU A 30 -8.92 -20.61 13.02
C GLU A 30 -7.41 -20.32 13.00
N THR A 31 -6.76 -20.49 11.85
CA THR A 31 -5.31 -20.25 11.71
C THR A 31 -4.94 -18.76 11.67
N ILE A 32 -5.87 -17.90 11.23
CA ILE A 32 -5.66 -16.45 11.16
C ILE A 32 -5.89 -15.83 12.55
N GLU A 33 -6.94 -16.25 13.26
CA GLU A 33 -7.22 -15.76 14.60
C GLU A 33 -6.13 -16.16 15.61
N SER A 34 -5.59 -17.38 15.51
CA SER A 34 -4.48 -17.82 16.36
C SER A 34 -3.20 -16.98 16.13
N SER A 35 -2.86 -16.69 14.87
CA SER A 35 -1.67 -15.91 14.52
C SER A 35 -1.75 -14.44 14.99
N VAL A 36 -2.95 -13.83 14.93
CA VAL A 36 -3.16 -12.47 15.44
C VAL A 36 -3.08 -12.43 16.96
N LYS A 37 -3.65 -13.43 17.64
CA LYS A 37 -3.62 -13.52 19.11
C LYS A 37 -2.19 -13.71 19.65
N GLU A 38 -1.40 -14.60 19.06
CA GLU A 38 0.02 -14.80 19.43
C GLU A 38 0.85 -13.51 19.26
N ARG A 39 0.60 -12.75 18.20
CA ARG A 39 1.29 -11.46 17.96
C ARG A 39 0.90 -10.39 18.98
N ILE A 40 -0.37 -10.35 19.40
CA ILE A 40 -0.84 -9.41 20.45
C ILE A 40 -0.23 -9.77 21.80
N GLU A 41 -0.19 -11.06 22.17
CA GLU A 41 0.41 -11.53 23.44
C GLU A 41 1.92 -11.24 23.50
N LEU A 42 2.65 -11.46 22.39
CA LEU A 42 4.08 -11.13 22.31
C LEU A 42 4.35 -9.63 22.49
N LEU A 43 3.47 -8.78 21.94
CA LEU A 43 3.55 -7.32 22.07
C LEU A 43 3.28 -6.87 23.51
N GLN A 44 2.25 -7.42 24.16
CA GLN A 44 1.95 -7.13 25.56
C GLN A 44 3.09 -7.55 26.49
N LYS A 45 3.71 -8.72 26.22
CA LYS A 45 4.86 -9.22 26.97
C LYS A 45 6.08 -8.29 26.82
N ARG A 46 6.35 -7.79 25.61
CA ARG A 46 7.43 -6.82 25.35
C ARG A 46 7.20 -5.47 26.04
N ILE A 47 5.96 -4.98 26.05
CA ILE A 47 5.60 -3.74 26.78
C ILE A 47 5.82 -3.93 28.29
N ALA A 48 5.39 -5.06 28.85
CA ALA A 48 5.58 -5.36 30.27
C ALA A 48 7.07 -5.49 30.65
N GLN A 49 7.90 -6.03 29.76
CA GLN A 49 9.33 -6.21 29.98
C GLN A 49 10.15 -4.91 29.81
N GLY A 50 9.68 -3.97 28.99
CA GLY A 50 10.34 -2.66 28.82
C GLY A 50 10.08 -1.65 29.95
N CYS A 51 9.25 -1.98 30.93
CA CYS A 51 8.87 -1.09 32.04
C CYS A 51 9.72 -1.25 33.31
N MET A 52 10.79 -2.06 33.31
CA MET A 52 11.55 -2.40 34.50
C MET A 52 13.06 -2.24 34.28
N ALA A 53 13.54 -0.99 34.22
CA ALA A 53 14.85 -0.54 34.72
C ALA A 53 15.12 0.89 34.22
N ASP A 54 14.88 1.89 35.07
CA ASP A 54 15.58 3.17 34.95
C ASP A 54 15.73 3.78 36.35
N ASP A 55 16.97 3.81 36.83
CA ASP A 55 17.42 4.27 38.13
C ASP A 55 17.56 5.79 38.12
N GLY A 56 16.44 6.46 38.40
CA GLY A 56 16.26 7.91 38.34
C GLY A 56 17.40 8.78 38.87
N SER A 57 18.23 9.30 37.94
CA SER A 57 19.08 10.47 38.16
C SER A 57 18.50 11.69 37.40
N PRO A 58 17.86 12.67 38.07
CA PRO A 58 17.02 13.68 37.40
C PRO A 58 17.75 14.87 36.75
N GLY A 59 19.08 14.89 36.72
CA GLY A 59 19.83 16.16 36.64
C GLY A 59 20.25 16.67 35.26
N THR A 60 20.49 15.82 34.27
CA THR A 60 21.29 16.20 33.08
C THR A 60 20.65 15.90 31.72
N GLU A 61 19.58 15.11 31.66
CA GLU A 61 18.95 14.67 30.40
C GLU A 61 18.20 15.79 29.67
N ARG A 62 17.59 16.73 30.42
CA ARG A 62 16.74 17.79 29.84
C ARG A 62 17.53 18.83 29.03
N ALA A 63 18.83 19.00 29.29
CA ALA A 63 19.67 19.95 28.58
C ALA A 63 20.25 19.39 27.25
N ARG A 64 20.39 18.06 27.11
CA ARG A 64 20.93 17.45 25.86
C ARG A 64 19.88 17.28 24.75
N ILE A 65 18.59 17.15 25.09
CA ILE A 65 17.53 16.93 24.09
C ILE A 65 17.15 18.23 23.32
N ALA A 66 17.59 19.40 23.79
CA ALA A 66 17.20 20.69 23.22
C ALA A 66 18.04 21.19 22.03
N VAL A 67 19.22 20.61 21.73
CA VAL A 67 20.23 21.27 20.87
C VAL A 67 20.28 20.79 19.40
N SER A 68 19.54 19.77 18.95
CA SER A 68 19.62 19.29 17.54
C SER A 68 18.34 19.43 16.68
N LYS A 69 17.44 20.38 17.00
CA LYS A 69 16.17 20.55 16.26
C LYS A 69 16.26 21.32 14.93
N ARG A 70 17.42 21.81 14.51
CA ARG A 70 17.59 22.46 13.20
C ARG A 70 18.15 21.46 12.19
N GLY A 71 17.26 20.86 11.39
CA GLY A 71 17.63 20.04 10.23
C GLY A 71 17.26 18.56 10.30
N LYS A 72 16.52 18.08 11.31
CA LYS A 72 16.07 16.69 11.36
C LYS A 72 15.16 16.40 10.16
N LYS A 73 15.72 15.73 9.15
CA LYS A 73 14.95 15.00 8.14
C LYS A 73 13.88 14.19 8.88
N ASN A 74 12.66 14.15 8.36
CA ASN A 74 11.64 13.28 8.94
C ASN A 74 12.26 11.89 9.13
N PRO A 75 12.18 11.30 10.34
CA PRO A 75 12.73 9.97 10.56
C PRO A 75 12.11 9.04 9.53
N GLU A 76 12.97 8.34 8.81
CA GLU A 76 12.57 7.32 7.85
C GLU A 76 11.70 6.29 8.59
N ARG A 77 10.57 5.89 7.99
CA ARG A 77 9.67 4.93 8.63
C ARG A 77 9.96 3.55 8.10
N PHE A 78 10.44 2.66 8.95
CA PHE A 78 10.68 1.27 8.59
C PHE A 78 9.52 0.40 9.05
N HIS A 79 9.11 -0.53 8.20
CA HIS A 79 8.15 -1.59 8.53
C HIS A 79 8.60 -2.88 7.85
N PHE A 80 8.90 -3.91 8.64
CA PHE A 80 9.47 -5.19 8.17
C PHE A 80 10.69 -5.04 7.23
N GLY A 81 11.59 -4.08 7.54
CA GLY A 81 12.81 -3.85 6.76
C GLY A 81 12.62 -3.01 5.49
N VAL A 82 11.40 -2.57 5.18
CA VAL A 82 11.11 -1.69 4.03
C VAL A 82 10.85 -0.27 4.52
N ARG A 83 11.38 0.73 3.81
CA ARG A 83 11.21 2.15 4.13
C ARG A 83 9.96 2.72 3.45
N TYR A 84 9.09 3.37 4.22
CA TYR A 84 7.86 4.03 3.78
C TYR A 84 7.85 5.52 4.09
N ASP A 85 7.18 6.30 3.24
CA ASP A 85 7.02 7.75 3.44
C ASP A 85 5.94 8.05 4.49
N SER A 86 4.99 7.12 4.68
CA SER A 86 3.95 7.23 5.69
C SER A 86 3.57 5.89 6.33
N GLY A 87 2.92 5.97 7.50
CA GLY A 87 2.38 4.78 8.17
C GLY A 87 1.20 4.17 7.41
N SER A 88 0.44 5.00 6.68
CA SER A 88 -0.66 4.53 5.85
C SER A 88 -0.18 3.82 4.59
N GLU A 89 0.93 4.24 4.01
CA GLU A 89 1.58 3.55 2.89
C GLU A 89 2.10 2.17 3.33
N ALA A 90 2.79 2.09 4.47
CA ALA A 90 3.19 0.81 5.06
C ALA A 90 1.99 -0.12 5.33
N ALA A 91 0.87 0.44 5.81
CA ALA A 91 -0.37 -0.31 5.99
C ALA A 91 -0.96 -0.78 4.65
N CYS A 92 -0.91 0.03 3.58
CA CYS A 92 -1.31 -0.39 2.24
C CYS A 92 -0.48 -1.59 1.76
N ALA A 93 0.84 -1.52 1.95
CA ALA A 93 1.77 -2.58 1.56
C ALA A 93 1.43 -3.91 2.26
N GLU A 94 1.22 -3.88 3.58
CA GLU A 94 0.84 -5.07 4.34
C GLU A 94 -0.53 -5.61 3.92
N MET A 95 -1.50 -4.73 3.66
CA MET A 95 -2.82 -5.14 3.17
C MET A 95 -2.76 -5.79 1.79
N LEU A 96 -1.89 -5.30 0.90
CA LEU A 96 -1.67 -5.91 -0.41
C LEU A 96 -1.04 -7.31 -0.28
N GLU A 97 0.01 -7.46 0.53
CA GLU A 97 0.66 -8.77 0.73
C GLU A 97 -0.29 -9.82 1.31
N ARG A 98 -1.24 -9.38 2.13
CA ARG A 98 -2.21 -10.24 2.80
C ARG A 98 -3.34 -10.68 1.87
N TYR A 99 -3.91 -9.76 1.09
CA TYR A 99 -5.15 -10.01 0.37
C TYR A 99 -4.98 -10.21 -1.13
N ILE A 100 -3.83 -9.88 -1.71
CA ILE A 100 -3.55 -10.06 -3.13
C ILE A 100 -2.59 -11.26 -3.30
N PRO A 101 -3.04 -12.37 -3.90
CA PRO A 101 -2.20 -13.53 -4.13
C PRO A 101 -0.91 -13.16 -4.86
N ASN A 102 0.20 -13.75 -4.43
CA ASN A 102 1.55 -13.55 -5.00
C ASN A 102 2.09 -12.13 -4.90
N PHE A 103 1.37 -11.17 -4.30
CA PHE A 103 1.94 -9.85 -4.05
C PHE A 103 2.94 -9.92 -2.89
N ARG A 104 4.14 -9.40 -3.14
CA ARG A 104 5.20 -9.21 -2.14
C ARG A 104 5.84 -7.85 -2.37
N THR A 105 6.17 -7.15 -1.29
CA THR A 105 6.93 -5.92 -1.37
C THR A 105 8.37 -6.24 -1.74
N ILE A 106 8.76 -5.82 -2.93
CA ILE A 106 10.11 -5.95 -3.47
C ILE A 106 10.51 -4.53 -3.88
N PRO A 107 11.48 -3.90 -3.19
CA PRO A 107 11.92 -2.55 -3.50
C PRO A 107 12.23 -2.38 -4.99
N HIS A 108 11.77 -1.28 -5.56
CA HIS A 108 11.92 -0.89 -6.97
C HIS A 108 11.21 -1.78 -8.00
N VAL A 109 10.64 -2.93 -7.61
CA VAL A 109 9.90 -3.83 -8.50
C VAL A 109 8.39 -3.70 -8.29
N THR A 110 7.93 -3.88 -7.05
CA THR A 110 6.51 -3.81 -6.67
C THR A 110 6.22 -2.69 -5.68
N TYR A 111 7.28 -2.11 -5.08
CA TYR A 111 7.21 -1.01 -4.12
C TYR A 111 8.16 0.14 -4.51
N GLN A 112 7.69 1.39 -4.43
CA GLN A 112 8.38 2.59 -4.95
C GLN A 112 8.90 2.39 -6.38
N VAL A 113 7.98 2.03 -7.26
CA VAL A 113 8.22 1.74 -8.68
C VAL A 113 8.77 2.99 -9.36
N PRO A 114 10.02 2.95 -9.86
CA PRO A 114 10.63 4.11 -10.47
C PRO A 114 9.95 4.45 -11.79
N ALA A 115 9.69 5.73 -11.99
CA ALA A 115 9.09 6.30 -13.19
C ALA A 115 9.92 7.52 -13.60
N PHE A 116 10.68 7.38 -14.67
CA PHE A 116 11.43 8.48 -15.27
C PHE A 116 10.47 9.54 -15.82
N ASP A 117 10.72 10.79 -15.48
CA ASP A 117 9.96 11.96 -15.91
C ASP A 117 10.80 12.76 -16.91
N GLU A 118 10.51 12.56 -18.20
CA GLU A 118 11.24 13.17 -19.31
C GLU A 118 11.25 14.71 -19.25
N GLN A 119 10.19 15.32 -18.71
CA GLN A 119 10.08 16.79 -18.67
C GLN A 119 11.08 17.40 -17.67
N THR A 120 11.36 16.69 -16.59
CA THR A 120 12.27 17.17 -15.54
C THR A 120 13.64 16.51 -15.56
N GLY A 121 13.80 15.42 -16.35
CA GLY A 121 14.98 14.57 -16.33
C GLY A 121 15.17 13.80 -15.01
N GLY A 122 14.16 13.82 -14.13
CA GLY A 122 14.22 13.21 -12.81
C GLY A 122 13.52 11.86 -12.73
N THR A 123 13.82 11.09 -11.68
CA THR A 123 13.06 9.88 -11.35
C THR A 123 12.02 10.19 -10.29
N ARG A 124 10.75 9.89 -10.57
CA ARG A 124 9.68 9.86 -9.58
C ARG A 124 9.39 8.40 -9.19
N THR A 125 8.64 8.19 -8.11
CA THR A 125 8.29 6.84 -7.63
C THR A 125 6.79 6.72 -7.46
N ILE A 126 6.21 5.60 -7.89
CA ILE A 126 4.81 5.20 -7.64
C ILE A 126 4.81 4.18 -6.51
N ASP A 127 3.88 4.30 -5.55
CA ASP A 127 3.93 3.48 -4.33
C ASP A 127 3.94 1.98 -4.60
N PHE A 128 3.01 1.44 -5.42
CA PHE A 128 2.92 0.00 -5.68
C PHE A 128 2.59 -0.37 -7.13
N ARG A 129 2.98 -1.59 -7.54
CA ARG A 129 2.53 -2.24 -8.79
C ARG A 129 1.94 -3.63 -8.53
N VAL A 130 0.73 -3.86 -9.04
CA VAL A 130 0.01 -5.14 -9.01
C VAL A 130 -0.44 -5.47 -10.43
N GLY A 131 0.30 -6.34 -11.13
CA GLY A 131 0.03 -6.66 -12.53
C GLY A 131 0.13 -5.42 -13.44
N ASP A 132 -0.97 -5.11 -14.13
CA ASP A 132 -1.18 -3.94 -14.99
C ASP A 132 -1.68 -2.70 -14.23
N LYS A 133 -1.65 -2.70 -12.89
CA LYS A 133 -2.16 -1.60 -12.06
C LYS A 133 -1.05 -0.96 -11.25
N LEU A 134 -1.02 0.37 -11.29
CA LEU A 134 -0.14 1.23 -10.49
C LEU A 134 -1.00 1.85 -9.39
N ILE A 135 -0.68 1.57 -8.13
CA ILE A 135 -1.51 1.94 -6.98
C ILE A 135 -0.77 3.01 -6.17
N GLU A 136 -1.49 4.08 -5.84
CA GLU A 136 -1.00 5.23 -5.07
C GLU A 136 -1.92 5.51 -3.88
N PHE A 137 -1.32 5.73 -2.71
CA PHE A 137 -2.02 6.18 -1.52
C PHE A 137 -1.67 7.64 -1.21
N HIS A 138 -2.47 8.56 -1.76
CA HIS A 138 -2.19 10.00 -1.66
C HIS A 138 -3.41 10.77 -1.12
N PRO A 139 -3.53 10.94 0.21
CA PRO A 139 -4.52 11.84 0.79
C PRO A 139 -4.23 13.30 0.41
N PRO A 140 -5.14 14.01 -0.29
CA PRO A 140 -4.89 15.36 -0.76
C PRO A 140 -4.66 16.33 0.40
N ARG A 141 -3.58 17.10 0.32
CA ARG A 141 -3.18 18.06 1.35
C ARG A 141 -3.87 19.39 1.11
N THR A 142 -4.91 19.65 1.89
CA THR A 142 -5.71 20.88 1.81
C THR A 142 -5.24 22.01 2.74
N TRP A 143 -4.03 21.92 3.28
CA TRP A 143 -3.46 22.90 4.21
C TRP A 143 -2.11 23.41 3.74
N ARG A 144 -1.80 24.65 4.14
CA ARG A 144 -0.51 25.29 3.89
C ARG A 144 0.53 24.78 4.89
N HIS A 145 1.74 24.49 4.41
CA HIS A 145 2.90 24.16 5.25
C HIS A 145 4.10 25.01 4.83
N GLY A 146 4.41 26.04 5.63
CA GLY A 146 5.43 27.03 5.31
C GLY A 146 5.11 27.81 4.02
N LYS A 147 6.00 27.71 3.02
CA LYS A 147 5.81 28.32 1.70
C LYS A 147 5.00 27.46 0.71
N LYS A 148 4.68 26.20 1.06
CA LYS A 148 3.94 25.28 0.20
C LYS A 148 2.44 25.36 0.47
N PHE A 149 1.63 25.33 -0.59
CA PHE A 149 0.17 25.42 -0.52
C PHE A 149 -0.51 24.04 -0.55
N GLY A 150 0.09 23.01 0.05
CA GLY A 150 -0.44 21.65 -0.05
C GLY A 150 -0.32 21.12 -1.48
N ASP A 151 -1.40 20.54 -2.01
CA ASP A 151 -1.45 19.98 -3.37
C ASP A 151 -2.07 20.93 -4.41
N PHE A 152 -2.30 22.19 -4.04
CA PHE A 152 -2.75 23.24 -4.95
C PHE A 152 -1.60 23.69 -5.85
N GLU A 153 -1.91 24.04 -7.11
CA GLU A 153 -0.92 24.42 -8.12
C GLU A 153 -0.39 25.84 -7.91
N SER A 154 -1.19 26.70 -7.28
CA SER A 154 -0.83 28.11 -7.07
C SER A 154 -1.35 28.67 -5.76
N ALA A 155 -0.73 29.75 -5.31
CA ALA A 155 -1.20 30.54 -4.17
C ALA A 155 -2.63 31.05 -4.38
N LYS A 156 -2.97 31.43 -5.62
CA LYS A 156 -4.31 31.89 -6.01
C LYS A 156 -5.35 30.78 -5.82
N GLU A 157 -5.07 29.59 -6.34
CA GLU A 157 -5.99 28.45 -6.22
C GLU A 157 -6.26 28.09 -4.75
N TYR A 158 -5.21 28.09 -3.92
CA TYR A 158 -5.36 27.90 -2.47
C TYR A 158 -6.20 29.01 -1.82
N ALA A 159 -6.00 30.28 -2.22
CA ALA A 159 -6.80 31.40 -1.74
C ALA A 159 -8.28 31.28 -2.14
N ASP A 160 -8.56 30.78 -3.34
CA ASP A 160 -9.92 30.51 -3.83
C ASP A 160 -10.61 29.45 -2.96
N PHE A 161 -9.94 28.33 -2.68
CA PHE A 161 -10.41 27.32 -1.73
C PHE A 161 -10.68 27.90 -0.34
N ARG A 162 -9.75 28.70 0.20
CA ARG A 162 -9.87 29.31 1.53
C ARG A 162 -11.04 30.30 1.60
N ARG A 163 -11.26 31.08 0.55
CA ARG A 163 -12.40 31.99 0.44
C ARG A 163 -13.72 31.22 0.43
N GLU A 164 -13.79 30.14 -0.34
CA GLU A 164 -15.01 29.35 -0.42
C GLU A 164 -15.32 28.58 0.87
N ILE A 165 -14.32 27.96 1.52
CA ILE A 165 -14.57 27.25 2.78
C ILE A 165 -14.98 28.22 3.90
N ASN A 166 -14.45 29.45 3.89
CA ASN A 166 -14.79 30.48 4.88
C ASN A 166 -16.14 31.16 4.60
N SER A 167 -16.65 31.13 3.37
CA SER A 167 -18.00 31.65 3.06
C SER A 167 -19.11 30.74 3.59
N ARG A 168 -18.80 29.48 3.94
CA ARG A 168 -19.76 28.55 4.56
C ARG A 168 -19.77 28.71 6.07
N LYS A 169 -20.97 28.93 6.65
CA LYS A 169 -21.15 29.04 8.11
C LYS A 169 -21.17 27.68 8.81
N SER A 170 -21.90 26.70 8.25
CA SER A 170 -22.10 25.37 8.83
C SER A 170 -20.90 24.44 8.65
N ARG A 171 -20.65 23.54 9.62
CA ARG A 171 -19.67 22.45 9.50
C ARG A 171 -19.93 21.55 8.30
N GLU A 172 -21.19 21.18 8.05
CA GLU A 172 -21.59 20.35 6.91
C GLU A 172 -21.24 21.03 5.57
N GLY A 173 -21.63 22.30 5.40
CA GLY A 173 -21.28 23.08 4.20
C GLY A 173 -19.77 23.19 3.96
N LYS A 174 -18.97 23.37 5.03
CA LYS A 174 -17.49 23.32 4.93
C LYS A 174 -16.99 21.93 4.52
N GLY A 175 -17.63 20.87 5.02
CA GLY A 175 -17.37 19.49 4.63
C GLY A 175 -17.58 19.26 3.13
N LYS A 176 -18.74 19.67 2.59
CA LYS A 176 -19.05 19.54 1.16
C LYS A 176 -18.06 20.31 0.26
N VAL A 177 -17.67 21.52 0.67
CA VAL A 177 -16.63 22.28 -0.06
C VAL A 177 -15.31 21.53 -0.03
N ARG A 178 -14.87 21.06 1.14
CA ARG A 178 -13.62 20.30 1.29
C ARG A 178 -13.64 19.04 0.43
N GLU A 179 -14.68 18.23 0.51
CA GLU A 179 -14.85 17.01 -0.27
C GLU A 179 -14.72 17.29 -1.77
N ARG A 180 -15.45 18.28 -2.30
CA ARG A 180 -15.38 18.64 -3.72
C ARG A 180 -13.96 19.05 -4.16
N TRP A 181 -13.27 19.85 -3.35
CA TRP A 181 -11.88 20.25 -3.63
C TRP A 181 -10.91 19.06 -3.51
N GLU A 182 -11.07 18.19 -2.52
CA GLU A 182 -10.26 16.98 -2.36
C GLU A 182 -10.45 16.02 -3.53
N SER A 183 -11.68 15.83 -4.02
CA SER A 183 -11.96 15.05 -5.23
C SER A 183 -11.27 15.63 -6.48
N MET A 184 -11.36 16.95 -6.67
CA MET A 184 -10.70 17.62 -7.80
C MET A 184 -9.17 17.49 -7.75
N LEU A 185 -8.56 17.70 -6.58
CA LEU A 185 -7.12 17.56 -6.39
C LEU A 185 -6.65 16.12 -6.61
N THR A 186 -7.43 15.15 -6.14
CA THR A 186 -7.15 13.72 -6.31
C THR A 186 -7.20 13.32 -7.79
N GLU A 187 -8.21 13.76 -8.52
CA GLU A 187 -8.33 13.44 -9.95
C GLU A 187 -7.20 14.08 -10.76
N ARG A 188 -6.83 15.33 -10.45
CA ARG A 188 -5.66 15.97 -11.06
C ARG A 188 -4.37 15.22 -10.76
N TYR A 189 -4.18 14.78 -9.51
CA TYR A 189 -3.03 13.95 -9.13
C TYR A 189 -3.02 12.65 -9.96
N ARG A 190 -4.14 11.92 -10.00
CA ARG A 190 -4.30 10.69 -10.82
C ARG A 190 -3.92 10.93 -12.28
N GLN A 191 -4.41 12.00 -12.90
CA GLN A 191 -4.10 12.34 -14.29
C GLN A 191 -2.60 12.59 -14.49
N LYS A 192 -1.96 13.33 -13.59
CA LYS A 192 -0.49 13.55 -13.63
C LYS A 192 0.28 12.24 -13.50
N ARG A 193 -0.16 11.34 -12.63
CA ARG A 193 0.46 10.01 -12.45
C ARG A 193 0.22 9.09 -13.64
N GLN A 194 -0.97 9.14 -14.24
CA GLN A 194 -1.28 8.39 -15.45
C GLN A 194 -0.44 8.88 -16.63
N ALA A 195 -0.34 10.19 -16.85
CA ALA A 195 0.50 10.75 -17.90
C ALA A 195 1.98 10.33 -17.76
N LEU A 196 2.49 10.29 -16.52
CA LEU A 196 3.83 9.80 -16.23
C LEU A 196 4.00 8.31 -16.55
N ALA A 197 2.99 7.48 -16.23
CA ALA A 197 3.03 6.06 -16.56
C ALA A 197 2.94 5.83 -18.08
N ASP A 198 2.11 6.60 -18.77
CA ASP A 198 1.91 6.51 -20.23
C ASP A 198 3.16 6.95 -21.00
N SER A 199 3.90 7.95 -20.50
CA SER A 199 5.16 8.39 -21.10
C SER A 199 6.35 7.49 -20.76
N ASN A 200 6.22 6.55 -19.81
CA ASN A 200 7.31 5.68 -19.41
C ASN A 200 7.18 4.30 -20.09
N PRO A 201 8.11 3.89 -20.98
CA PRO A 201 7.99 2.62 -21.71
C PRO A 201 7.82 1.38 -20.82
N ALA A 202 8.40 1.37 -19.62
CA ALA A 202 8.30 0.24 -18.70
C ALA A 202 6.95 0.15 -17.95
N LEU A 203 6.16 1.23 -17.97
CA LEU A 203 4.88 1.37 -17.29
C LEU A 203 3.71 1.55 -18.27
N GLN A 204 4.00 1.63 -19.56
CA GLN A 204 2.99 1.81 -20.60
C GLN A 204 1.90 0.74 -20.52
N GLY A 205 0.65 1.17 -20.67
CA GLY A 205 -0.52 0.29 -20.57
C GLY A 205 -0.96 -0.02 -19.13
N CYS A 206 -0.19 0.40 -18.11
CA CYS A 206 -0.64 0.27 -16.74
C CYS A 206 -1.71 1.31 -16.39
N LYS A 207 -2.71 0.89 -15.61
CA LYS A 207 -3.76 1.77 -15.09
C LYS A 207 -3.38 2.31 -13.71
N VAL A 208 -3.42 3.62 -13.54
CA VAL A 208 -3.20 4.27 -12.24
C VAL A 208 -4.49 4.29 -11.41
N ILE A 209 -4.39 3.80 -10.17
CA ILE A 209 -5.42 3.81 -9.15
C ILE A 209 -4.93 4.65 -7.97
N VAL A 210 -5.61 5.75 -7.68
CA VAL A 210 -5.33 6.59 -6.51
C VAL A 210 -6.40 6.38 -5.45
N ALA A 211 -5.96 6.09 -4.23
CA ALA A 211 -6.79 6.05 -3.02
C ALA A 211 -6.37 7.15 -2.05
N THR A 212 -7.35 7.84 -1.46
CA THR A 212 -7.11 8.94 -0.51
C THR A 212 -7.32 8.53 0.96
N SER A 213 -7.87 7.34 1.18
CA SER A 213 -8.22 6.81 2.50
C SER A 213 -8.21 5.28 2.47
N GLY A 214 -8.11 4.64 3.64
CA GLY A 214 -8.20 3.18 3.73
C GLY A 214 -9.54 2.63 3.20
N ALA A 215 -10.62 3.40 3.30
CA ALA A 215 -11.92 3.06 2.74
C ALA A 215 -11.88 3.04 1.20
N GLU A 216 -11.32 4.08 0.57
CA GLU A 216 -11.13 4.10 -0.88
C GLU A 216 -10.16 3.02 -1.35
N PHE A 217 -9.09 2.77 -0.59
CA PHE A 217 -8.13 1.72 -0.91
C PHE A 217 -8.82 0.35 -0.93
N TYR A 218 -9.70 0.09 0.05
CA TYR A 218 -10.54 -1.11 0.02
C TYR A 218 -11.43 -1.15 -1.24
N ASP A 219 -12.20 -0.09 -1.48
CA ASP A 219 -13.23 -0.09 -2.51
C ASP A 219 -12.66 -0.14 -3.94
N LYS A 220 -11.47 0.46 -4.15
CA LYS A 220 -10.79 0.60 -5.46
C LYS A 220 -9.71 -0.44 -5.71
N VAL A 221 -9.11 -1.03 -4.68
CA VAL A 221 -7.94 -1.93 -4.79
C VAL A 221 -8.28 -3.31 -4.23
N ILE A 222 -8.53 -3.42 -2.92
CA ILE A 222 -8.65 -4.73 -2.27
C ILE A 222 -9.90 -5.48 -2.72
N ARG A 223 -11.05 -4.82 -2.73
CA ARG A 223 -12.31 -5.43 -3.17
C ARG A 223 -12.26 -5.97 -4.61
N PRO A 224 -11.75 -5.22 -5.62
CA PRO A 224 -11.69 -5.74 -6.99
C PRO A 224 -10.51 -6.67 -7.29
N LEU A 225 -9.39 -6.60 -6.53
CA LEU A 225 -8.18 -7.37 -6.86
C LEU A 225 -7.98 -8.60 -5.96
N SER A 226 -8.63 -8.67 -4.79
CA SER A 226 -8.57 -9.83 -3.91
C SER A 226 -9.60 -10.88 -4.35
N PRO A 227 -9.25 -12.18 -4.43
CA PRO A 227 -10.22 -13.24 -4.70
C PRO A 227 -11.21 -13.46 -3.55
N LYS A 228 -10.84 -13.07 -2.32
CA LYS A 228 -11.67 -13.20 -1.12
C LYS A 228 -11.46 -11.97 -0.22
N PRO A 229 -12.00 -10.80 -0.61
CA PRO A 229 -11.83 -9.59 0.17
C PRO A 229 -12.49 -9.73 1.55
N PRO A 230 -11.87 -9.19 2.62
CA PRO A 230 -12.48 -9.19 3.95
C PRO A 230 -13.72 -8.28 3.98
N PRO A 231 -14.63 -8.41 4.97
CA PRO A 231 -15.68 -7.42 5.17
C PRO A 231 -15.11 -6.00 5.32
N ARG A 232 -15.71 -5.03 4.62
CA ARG A 232 -15.22 -3.64 4.56
C ARG A 232 -14.93 -3.03 5.93
N GLY A 233 -15.80 -3.26 6.91
CA GLY A 233 -15.62 -2.74 8.27
C GLY A 233 -14.37 -3.31 8.96
N ALA A 234 -14.15 -4.62 8.85
CA ALA A 234 -12.97 -5.30 9.39
C ALA A 234 -11.69 -4.80 8.73
N PHE A 235 -11.69 -4.65 7.39
CA PHE A 235 -10.57 -4.09 6.66
C PHE A 235 -10.18 -2.69 7.17
N ILE A 236 -11.16 -1.79 7.30
CA ILE A 236 -10.89 -0.40 7.70
C ILE A 236 -10.35 -0.34 9.13
N ALA A 237 -10.86 -1.18 10.03
CA ALA A 237 -10.37 -1.28 11.41
C ALA A 237 -8.91 -1.73 11.44
N GLU A 238 -8.59 -2.79 10.70
CA GLU A 238 -7.23 -3.31 10.60
C GLU A 238 -6.27 -2.31 9.93
N PHE A 239 -6.69 -1.64 8.85
CA PHE A 239 -5.88 -0.64 8.17
C PHE A 239 -5.46 0.48 9.13
N LYS A 240 -6.41 0.98 9.94
CA LYS A 240 -6.15 2.01 10.94
C LYS A 240 -5.22 1.51 12.05
N PHE A 241 -5.41 0.27 12.48
CA PHE A 241 -4.54 -0.36 13.47
C PHE A 241 -3.09 -0.42 12.95
N LEU A 242 -2.87 -0.97 11.76
CA LEU A 242 -1.55 -1.08 11.14
C LEU A 242 -0.89 0.29 10.95
N ALA A 243 -1.61 1.25 10.37
CA ALA A 243 -1.07 2.59 10.15
C ALA A 243 -0.63 3.27 11.46
N ARG A 244 -1.38 3.03 12.55
CA ARG A 244 -1.02 3.52 13.88
C ARG A 244 0.17 2.78 14.47
N GLN A 245 0.23 1.45 14.35
CA GLN A 245 1.36 0.65 14.85
C GLN A 245 2.67 1.07 14.19
N VAL A 246 2.69 1.22 12.86
CA VAL A 246 3.88 1.69 12.13
C VAL A 246 4.30 3.08 12.63
N PHE A 247 3.35 3.98 12.83
CA PHE A 247 3.65 5.31 13.37
C PHE A 247 4.27 5.24 14.76
N LEU A 248 3.70 4.46 15.69
CA LEU A 248 4.19 4.33 17.06
C LEU A 248 5.58 3.68 17.12
N ASN A 249 5.80 2.61 16.37
CA ASN A 249 7.09 1.91 16.33
C ASN A 249 8.21 2.82 15.82
N ASN A 250 7.91 3.70 14.86
CA ASN A 250 8.89 4.64 14.32
C ASN A 250 9.12 5.88 15.21
N GLN A 251 8.30 6.11 16.24
CA GLN A 251 8.56 7.14 17.25
C GLN A 251 9.50 6.67 18.36
N ASN A 252 9.70 5.36 18.52
CA ASN A 252 10.58 4.80 19.53
C ASN A 252 11.87 4.27 18.89
N PRO A 253 13.01 4.98 19.00
CA PRO A 253 14.28 4.54 18.41
C PRO A 253 14.72 3.15 18.88
N LEU A 254 14.33 2.75 20.10
CA LEU A 254 14.67 1.44 20.68
C LEU A 254 13.94 0.28 19.99
N LEU A 255 12.84 0.56 19.28
CA LEU A 255 12.09 -0.46 18.53
C LEU A 255 12.55 -0.57 17.07
N GLN A 256 13.46 0.30 16.63
CA GLN A 256 14.13 0.19 15.34
C GLN A 256 15.29 -0.80 15.45
N GLU A 257 15.03 -2.04 15.85
CA GLU A 257 16.07 -3.05 15.76
C GLU A 257 16.45 -3.25 14.29
N PRO A 258 17.74 -3.41 13.96
CA PRO A 258 18.17 -3.79 12.63
C PRO A 258 17.55 -5.15 12.33
N HIS A 259 16.42 -5.15 11.62
CA HIS A 259 15.75 -6.38 11.23
C HIS A 259 16.74 -7.20 10.41
N LEU A 260 17.23 -8.29 11.02
CA LEU A 260 17.87 -9.37 10.29
C LEU A 260 16.96 -9.71 9.10
N PRO A 261 17.50 -9.84 7.88
CA PRO A 261 16.71 -10.18 6.71
C PRO A 261 15.82 -11.38 7.07
N ARG A 262 14.52 -11.30 6.77
CA ARG A 262 13.66 -12.48 6.89
C ARG A 262 14.37 -13.57 6.10
N ASN A 263 14.73 -14.65 6.78
CA ASN A 263 15.19 -15.87 6.12
C ASN A 263 14.05 -16.30 5.20
N ASN A 264 14.09 -15.83 3.96
CA ASN A 264 13.32 -16.44 2.90
C ASN A 264 13.85 -17.89 2.86
N PRO A 265 12.99 -18.89 3.04
CA PRO A 265 13.44 -20.27 2.85
C PRO A 265 14.12 -20.34 1.49
N PRO A 266 15.25 -21.09 1.38
CA PRO A 266 15.93 -21.26 0.10
C PRO A 266 14.91 -21.61 -0.96
N ARG A 267 15.00 -20.94 -2.11
CA ARG A 267 14.26 -21.34 -3.30
C ARG A 267 14.68 -22.77 -3.58
N ASP A 268 13.81 -23.73 -3.34
CA ASP A 268 13.83 -25.00 -4.06
C ASP A 268 13.49 -24.66 -5.53
N ALA A 269 14.48 -24.11 -6.24
CA ALA A 269 14.48 -24.15 -7.68
C ALA A 269 14.72 -25.62 -8.04
N PRO A 270 13.83 -26.28 -8.78
CA PRO A 270 14.18 -27.56 -9.35
C PRO A 270 15.40 -27.35 -10.24
N ASP A 271 16.48 -28.07 -9.92
CA ASP A 271 17.60 -28.27 -10.83
C ASP A 271 17.01 -28.88 -12.11
N PHE A 272 16.82 -28.05 -13.13
CA PHE A 272 16.52 -28.53 -14.47
C PHE A 272 17.85 -29.04 -15.04
N ASP A 273 18.21 -30.25 -14.64
CA ASP A 273 19.22 -31.06 -15.30
C ASP A 273 18.67 -31.47 -16.66
N GLY A 274 18.85 -30.58 -17.63
CA GLY A 274 18.57 -30.82 -19.03
C GLY A 274 19.75 -31.50 -19.72
N THR A 275 20.23 -32.62 -19.22
CA THR A 275 20.92 -33.59 -20.06
C THR A 275 19.90 -34.61 -20.56
N ASP A 276 19.49 -34.48 -21.82
CA ASP A 276 19.09 -35.62 -22.63
C ASP A 276 19.56 -35.40 -24.08
N GLN A 277 20.71 -36.05 -24.31
CA GLN A 277 21.27 -36.69 -25.50
C GLN A 277 20.58 -36.51 -26.88
N GLU A 278 21.46 -36.24 -27.85
CA GLU A 278 21.32 -36.63 -29.27
C GLU A 278 20.89 -38.09 -29.44
N ALA A 279 19.97 -38.37 -30.37
CA ALA A 279 20.16 -39.35 -31.46
C ALA A 279 18.87 -39.54 -32.28
N ALA A 280 18.85 -39.01 -33.51
CA ALA A 280 18.41 -39.63 -34.77
C ALA A 280 18.31 -38.56 -35.88
#